data_AF-A0A942R4A8-F1
#
_entry.id   AF-A0A942R4A8-F1
#
_cell.length_a   1.000
_cell.length_b   1.000
_cell.length_c   1.000
_cell.angle_alpha   90.00
_cell.angle_beta   90.00
_cell.angle_gamma   90.00
#
_symmetry.space_group_name_H-M   'P 1'
#
loop_
_entity.id
_entity.type
_entity.pdbx_description
1 polymer ?
#
loop_
_entity_poly.entity_id
_entity_poly.type
_entity_poly.pdbx_seq_one_letter_code
_entity_poly.pdbx_strand_id
1 'polypeptide(L)'
;MRAAKNFVILFIGDGLNYLLNFFAIVYLARVLEVSNFGKISFAFAFFSFGSFLTNLGLVSIGTRDIAQSLKTGERSLQNKYINNVVTLRQVLAAIIFIVLMIIALVINKPYEVKLLIMLYGLSLFPFALLLEWVFLGWEKMIYITISKLILGTSYFALVFVLIKNPEQIKTVPIIFLVSNLLTALFLVFVYLRHRHGGHIQSKFRERFSEWRILLKSAL
;
A
#
# COMPACT_ATOMS: atom_id res chain seq x y z
N MET A 1 -9.93 27.27 -7.68
CA MET A 1 -11.04 26.34 -7.34
C MET A 1 -10.69 24.85 -7.44
N ARG A 2 -9.85 24.37 -8.39
CA ARG A 2 -9.47 22.94 -8.49
C ARG A 2 -8.74 22.41 -7.24
N ALA A 3 -7.79 23.17 -6.70
CA ALA A 3 -7.06 22.80 -5.48
C ALA A 3 -7.99 22.62 -4.27
N ALA A 4 -8.94 23.55 -4.05
CA ALA A 4 -9.92 23.47 -2.96
C ALA A 4 -10.82 22.23 -3.10
N LYS A 5 -11.31 21.93 -4.31
CA LYS A 5 -12.10 20.72 -4.57
C LYS A 5 -11.31 19.44 -4.25
N ASN A 6 -10.06 19.37 -4.71
CA ASN A 6 -9.18 18.23 -4.47
C ASN A 6 -8.86 18.04 -2.97
N PHE A 7 -8.62 19.13 -2.26
CA PHE A 7 -8.40 19.13 -0.82
C PHE A 7 -9.64 18.61 -0.07
N VAL A 8 -10.84 19.12 -0.39
CA VAL A 8 -12.10 18.67 0.23
C VAL A 8 -12.34 17.18 -0.01
N ILE A 9 -12.07 16.68 -1.22
CA ILE A 9 -12.21 15.26 -1.56
C ILE A 9 -11.27 14.39 -0.71
N LEU A 10 -10.01 14.82 -0.52
CA LEU A 10 -9.07 14.12 0.36
C LEU A 10 -9.54 14.15 1.81
N PHE A 11 -9.92 15.32 2.30
CA PHE A 11 -10.35 15.52 3.68
C PHE A 11 -11.54 14.64 4.04
N ILE A 12 -12.56 14.57 3.18
CA ILE A 12 -13.71 13.68 3.37
C ILE A 12 -13.28 12.21 3.36
N GLY A 13 -12.40 11.83 2.42
CA GLY A 13 -11.89 10.47 2.34
C GLY A 13 -11.14 10.03 3.59
N ASP A 14 -10.26 10.89 4.11
CA ASP A 14 -9.53 10.67 5.36
C ASP A 14 -10.46 10.59 6.55
N GLY A 15 -11.39 11.54 6.68
CA GLY A 15 -12.37 11.57 7.77
C GLY A 15 -13.21 10.29 7.83
N LEU A 16 -13.75 9.84 6.69
CA LEU A 16 -14.53 8.60 6.62
C LEU A 16 -13.69 7.36 6.94
N ASN A 17 -12.46 7.28 6.41
CA ASN A 17 -11.57 6.17 6.72
C ASN A 17 -11.22 6.12 8.21
N TYR A 18 -10.92 7.26 8.84
CA TYR A 18 -10.66 7.31 10.28
C TYR A 18 -11.89 6.92 11.11
N LEU A 19 -13.09 7.36 10.72
CA LEU A 19 -14.33 6.95 11.39
C LEU A 19 -14.53 5.43 11.31
N LEU A 20 -14.36 4.83 10.13
CA LEU A 20 -14.47 3.37 9.95
C LEU A 20 -13.45 2.60 10.78
N ASN A 21 -12.19 3.05 10.77
CA ASN A 21 -11.14 2.43 11.59
C ASN A 21 -11.41 2.59 13.09
N PHE A 22 -11.94 3.73 13.52
CA PHE A 22 -12.35 3.95 14.90
C PHE A 22 -13.43 2.95 15.33
N PHE A 23 -14.49 2.77 14.54
CA PHE A 23 -15.52 1.77 14.84
C PHE A 23 -14.96 0.34 14.85
N ALA A 24 -14.05 0.00 13.92
CA ALA A 24 -13.38 -1.29 13.92
C ALA A 24 -12.58 -1.53 15.22
N ILE A 25 -11.81 -0.53 15.66
CA ILE A 25 -11.02 -0.61 16.89
C ILE A 25 -11.93 -0.78 18.11
N VAL A 26 -13.00 0.03 18.23
CA VAL A 26 -13.96 -0.06 19.34
C VAL A 26 -14.65 -1.42 19.35
N TYR A 27 -15.03 -1.94 18.19
CA TYR A 27 -15.65 -3.26 18.07
C TYR A 27 -14.69 -4.38 18.47
N LEU A 28 -13.45 -4.37 17.96
CA LEU A 28 -12.42 -5.36 18.32
C LEU A 28 -12.09 -5.33 19.81
N ALA A 29 -11.98 -4.14 20.42
CA ALA A 29 -11.72 -4.00 21.84
C ALA A 29 -12.85 -4.59 22.71
N ARG A 30 -14.10 -4.53 22.24
CA ARG A 30 -15.25 -5.12 22.94
C ARG A 30 -15.33 -6.64 22.76
N VAL A 31 -15.14 -7.14 21.55
CA VAL A 31 -15.34 -8.57 21.23
C VAL A 31 -14.17 -9.45 21.67
N LEU A 32 -12.93 -8.95 21.57
CA LEU A 32 -11.74 -9.77 21.84
C LEU A 32 -11.30 -9.74 23.31
N GLU A 33 -11.93 -8.90 24.13
CA GLU A 33 -11.50 -8.61 25.50
C GLU A 33 -10.11 -7.94 25.56
N VAL A 34 -9.79 -7.38 26.73
CA VAL A 34 -8.59 -6.55 26.92
C VAL A 34 -7.29 -7.32 26.61
N SER A 35 -7.23 -8.61 26.97
CA SER A 35 -6.03 -9.43 26.81
C SER A 35 -5.67 -9.67 25.33
N ASN A 36 -6.63 -10.10 24.51
CA ASN A 36 -6.35 -10.39 23.10
C ASN A 36 -6.22 -9.10 22.27
N PHE A 37 -6.97 -8.05 22.62
CA PHE A 37 -6.80 -6.74 21.99
C PHE A 37 -5.38 -6.19 22.21
N GLY A 38 -4.81 -6.40 23.41
CA GLY A 38 -3.41 -6.06 23.70
C GLY A 38 -2.41 -6.81 22.83
N LYS A 39 -2.61 -8.12 22.60
CA LYS A 39 -1.75 -8.94 21.72
C LYS A 39 -1.78 -8.45 20.28
N ILE A 40 -2.97 -8.13 19.75
CA ILE A 40 -3.12 -7.59 18.39
C ILE A 40 -2.44 -6.24 18.28
N SER A 41 -2.68 -5.34 19.22
CA SER A 41 -2.10 -3.99 19.20
C SER A 41 -0.57 -4.03 19.26
N PHE A 42 -0.02 -4.93 20.08
CA PHE A 42 1.42 -5.19 20.16
C PHE A 42 1.98 -5.68 18.81
N ALA A 43 1.32 -6.64 18.17
CA ALA A 43 1.75 -7.14 16.86
C ALA A 43 1.60 -6.09 15.75
N PHE A 44 0.51 -5.31 15.75
CA PHE A 44 0.27 -4.23 14.79
C PHE A 44 1.34 -3.13 14.88
N ALA A 45 1.88 -2.84 16.07
CA ALA A 45 2.96 -1.88 16.23
C ALA A 45 4.20 -2.25 15.40
N PHE A 46 4.55 -3.54 15.29
CA PHE A 46 5.65 -3.99 14.43
C PHE A 46 5.39 -3.73 12.95
N PHE A 47 4.15 -3.97 12.49
CA PHE A 47 3.76 -3.56 11.13
C PHE A 47 3.83 -2.04 10.97
N SER A 48 3.36 -1.26 11.94
CA SER A 48 3.40 0.21 11.89
C SER A 48 4.84 0.72 11.73
N PHE A 49 5.77 0.26 12.57
CA PHE A 49 7.19 0.61 12.44
C PHE A 49 7.79 0.11 11.12
N GLY A 50 7.47 -1.11 10.71
CA GLY A 50 7.92 -1.65 9.42
C GLY A 50 7.41 -0.81 8.25
N SER A 51 6.15 -0.41 8.26
CA SER A 51 5.52 0.41 7.21
C SER A 51 6.20 1.78 7.08
N PHE A 52 6.58 2.39 8.21
CA PHE A 52 7.35 3.62 8.23
C PHE A 52 8.72 3.43 7.55
N LEU A 53 9.44 2.36 7.90
CA LEU A 53 10.74 2.02 7.31
C LEU A 53 10.63 1.66 5.82
N THR A 54 9.52 1.07 5.35
CA THR A 54 9.32 0.83 3.91
C THR A 54 9.14 2.13 3.11
N ASN A 55 8.80 3.25 3.76
CA ASN A 55 8.47 4.50 3.08
C ASN A 55 9.59 5.56 3.10
N LEU A 56 10.64 5.41 3.93
CA LEU A 56 11.79 6.31 4.16
C LEU A 56 12.03 7.42 3.10
N GLY A 57 11.20 8.46 3.09
CA GLY A 57 11.25 9.56 2.11
C GLY A 57 10.92 9.21 0.65
N LEU A 58 10.87 7.92 0.29
CA LEU A 58 10.61 7.44 -1.08
C LEU A 58 9.29 7.94 -1.65
N VAL A 59 8.24 7.96 -0.83
CA VAL A 59 6.92 8.47 -1.22
C VAL A 59 6.97 9.96 -1.54
N SER A 60 7.70 10.75 -0.75
CA SER A 60 7.84 12.20 -0.94
C SER A 60 8.64 12.53 -2.19
N ILE A 61 9.82 11.91 -2.34
CA ILE A 61 10.69 12.07 -3.51
C ILE A 61 9.95 11.61 -4.78
N GLY A 62 9.33 10.42 -4.73
CA GLY A 62 8.58 9.87 -5.85
C GLY A 62 7.41 10.76 -6.27
N THR A 63 6.63 11.29 -5.33
CA THR A 63 5.53 12.22 -5.62
C THR A 63 6.04 13.47 -6.33
N ARG A 64 7.13 14.06 -5.80
CA ARG A 64 7.73 15.27 -6.36
C ARG A 64 8.25 15.05 -7.78
N ASP A 65 8.98 13.96 -8.01
CA ASP A 65 9.59 13.68 -9.31
C ASP A 65 8.52 13.32 -10.37
N ILE A 66 7.42 12.68 -9.98
CA ILE A 66 6.23 12.51 -10.82
C ILE A 66 5.59 13.86 -11.16
N ALA A 67 5.38 14.73 -10.17
CA ALA A 67 4.77 16.04 -10.39
C ALA A 67 5.63 16.92 -11.32
N GLN A 68 6.97 16.84 -11.22
CA GLN A 68 7.88 17.56 -12.11
C GLN A 68 7.84 17.02 -13.55
N SER A 69 7.87 15.70 -13.71
CA SER A 69 7.84 15.07 -15.05
C SER A 69 6.51 15.21 -15.79
N LEU A 70 5.42 15.64 -15.12
CA LEU A 70 4.21 16.09 -15.80
C LEU A 70 4.41 17.42 -16.53
N LYS A 71 5.27 18.31 -16.01
CA LYS A 71 5.55 19.61 -16.63
C LYS A 71 6.38 19.47 -17.91
N THR A 72 7.23 18.45 -17.99
CA THR A 72 8.09 18.19 -19.15
C THR A 72 7.45 17.25 -20.19
N GLY A 73 6.36 16.56 -19.84
CA GLY A 73 5.67 15.64 -20.75
C GLY A 73 6.34 14.27 -20.93
N GLU A 74 7.44 14.00 -20.23
CA GLU A 74 8.25 12.79 -20.39
C GLU A 74 7.69 11.57 -19.64
N ARG A 75 6.75 10.87 -20.28
CA ARG A 75 6.11 9.65 -19.73
C ARG A 75 7.09 8.50 -19.46
N SER A 76 8.21 8.42 -20.18
CA SER A 76 9.25 7.40 -19.96
C SER A 76 9.91 7.56 -18.59
N LEU A 77 10.25 8.79 -18.23
CA LEU A 77 10.84 9.11 -16.91
C LEU A 77 9.87 8.80 -15.77
N GLN A 78 8.59 9.15 -15.92
CA GLN A 78 7.55 8.84 -14.94
C GLN A 78 7.50 7.34 -14.61
N ASN A 79 7.45 6.49 -15.64
CA ASN A 79 7.42 5.03 -15.45
C ASN A 79 8.68 4.51 -14.78
N LYS A 80 9.84 5.11 -15.07
CA LYS A 80 11.12 4.75 -14.43
C LYS A 80 11.09 5.08 -12.94
N TYR A 81 10.65 6.28 -12.55
CA TYR A 81 10.51 6.66 -11.14
C TYR A 81 9.54 5.75 -10.40
N ILE A 82 8.36 5.50 -10.97
CA ILE A 82 7.35 4.61 -10.38
C ILE A 82 7.93 3.22 -10.15
N ASN A 83 8.54 2.63 -11.17
CA ASN A 83 9.09 1.28 -11.07
C ASN A 83 10.22 1.20 -10.04
N ASN A 84 11.12 2.18 -10.03
CA ASN A 84 12.23 2.23 -9.07
C ASN A 84 11.73 2.35 -7.63
N VAL A 85 10.80 3.27 -7.37
CA VAL A 85 10.23 3.47 -6.01
C VAL A 85 9.47 2.22 -5.57
N VAL A 86 8.61 1.64 -6.41
CA VAL A 86 7.89 0.40 -6.06
C VAL A 86 8.85 -0.74 -5.80
N THR A 87 9.87 -0.93 -6.64
CA THR A 87 10.86 -2.00 -6.49
C THR A 87 11.64 -1.83 -5.18
N LEU A 88 12.10 -0.62 -4.87
CA LEU A 88 12.78 -0.32 -3.61
C LEU A 88 11.88 -0.58 -2.41
N ARG A 89 10.61 -0.14 -2.45
CA ARG A 89 9.64 -0.42 -1.36
C ARG A 89 9.40 -1.91 -1.18
N GLN A 90 9.35 -2.71 -2.25
CA GLN A 90 9.22 -4.17 -2.17
C GLN A 90 10.46 -4.83 -1.57
N VAL A 91 11.67 -4.42 -1.99
CA VAL A 91 12.92 -4.92 -1.41
C VAL A 91 13.02 -4.57 0.07
N LEU A 92 12.68 -3.33 0.45
CA LEU A 92 12.64 -2.92 1.84
C LEU A 92 11.59 -3.70 2.64
N ALA A 93 10.39 -3.91 2.09
CA ALA A 93 9.36 -4.72 2.73
C ALA A 93 9.85 -6.16 2.98
N ALA A 94 10.55 -6.77 2.02
CA ALA A 94 11.14 -8.10 2.18
C ALA A 94 12.21 -8.12 3.28
N ILE A 95 13.14 -7.16 3.28
CA ILE A 95 14.19 -7.04 4.31
C ILE A 95 13.57 -6.88 5.70
N ILE A 96 12.61 -5.96 5.85
CA ILE A 96 11.93 -5.69 7.12
C ILE A 96 11.13 -6.92 7.55
N PHE A 97 10.45 -7.61 6.63
CA PHE A 97 9.75 -8.84 6.95
C PHE A 97 10.68 -9.92 7.49
N ILE A 98 11.88 -10.08 6.92
CA ILE A 98 12.91 -11.00 7.45
C ILE A 98 13.34 -10.58 8.86
N VAL A 99 13.57 -9.28 9.10
CA VAL A 99 13.89 -8.76 10.44
C VAL A 99 12.76 -9.06 11.43
N LEU A 100 11.49 -8.86 11.04
CA LEU A 100 10.34 -9.19 11.87
C LEU A 100 10.23 -10.69 12.17
N MET A 101 10.56 -11.56 11.21
CA MET A 101 10.63 -13.01 11.46
C MET A 101 11.70 -13.35 12.50
N ILE A 102 12.90 -12.78 12.39
CA ILE A 102 13.98 -12.97 13.37
C ILE A 102 13.55 -12.49 14.75
N ILE A 103 12.95 -11.29 14.84
CA ILE A 103 12.43 -10.74 16.09
C ILE A 103 11.38 -11.68 16.70
N ALA A 104 10.44 -12.18 15.89
CA ALA A 104 9.41 -13.10 16.34
C ALA A 104 10.01 -14.42 16.88
N LEU A 105 11.12 -14.90 16.32
CA LEU A 105 11.80 -16.10 16.82
C LEU A 105 12.46 -15.84 18.18
N VAL A 106 13.18 -14.73 18.33
CA VAL A 106 14.00 -14.41 19.52
C VAL A 106 13.16 -13.90 20.70
N ILE A 107 12.04 -13.20 20.44
CA ILE A 107 11.25 -12.60 21.51
C ILE A 107 10.64 -13.66 22.45
N ASN A 108 10.73 -13.43 23.75
CA ASN A 108 10.10 -14.30 24.76
C ASN A 108 8.60 -13.95 24.91
N LYS A 109 7.80 -14.36 23.92
CA LYS A 109 6.34 -14.22 23.90
C LYS A 109 5.67 -15.54 23.48
N PRO A 110 4.39 -15.75 23.85
CA PRO A 110 3.65 -16.93 23.42
C PRO A 110 3.62 -17.08 21.89
N TYR A 111 3.54 -18.32 21.41
CA TYR A 111 3.48 -18.66 19.98
C TYR A 111 2.41 -17.84 19.23
N GLU A 112 1.26 -17.64 19.86
CA GLU A 112 0.17 -16.85 19.29
C GLU A 112 0.60 -15.42 18.93
N VAL A 113 1.32 -14.72 19.82
CA VAL A 113 1.79 -13.35 19.57
C VAL A 113 2.84 -13.34 18.45
N LYS A 114 3.74 -14.32 18.44
CA LYS A 114 4.74 -14.48 17.37
C LYS A 114 4.07 -14.63 16.00
N LEU A 115 3.02 -15.46 15.93
CA LEU A 115 2.22 -15.67 14.74
C LEU A 115 1.49 -14.39 14.29
N LEU A 116 0.92 -13.61 15.22
CA LEU A 116 0.30 -12.32 14.89
C LEU A 116 1.31 -11.33 14.28
N ILE A 117 2.53 -11.26 14.82
CA ILE A 117 3.61 -10.41 14.28
C ILE A 117 3.92 -10.81 12.83
N MET A 118 4.05 -12.11 12.56
CA MET A 118 4.31 -12.62 11.21
C MET A 118 3.15 -12.30 10.24
N LEU A 119 1.90 -12.50 10.65
CA LEU A 119 0.73 -12.21 9.80
C LEU A 119 0.59 -10.71 9.49
N TYR A 120 0.80 -9.84 10.48
CA TYR A 120 0.86 -8.40 10.23
C TYR A 120 2.05 -8.01 9.35
N GLY A 121 3.21 -8.65 9.53
CA GLY A 121 4.40 -8.47 8.70
C GLY A 121 4.15 -8.76 7.22
N LEU A 122 3.35 -9.78 6.88
CA LEU A 122 2.96 -10.07 5.49
C LEU A 122 2.18 -8.91 4.84
N SER A 123 1.55 -8.05 5.62
CA SER A 123 0.82 -6.89 5.10
C SER A 123 1.75 -5.78 4.59
N LEU A 124 3.06 -5.86 4.85
CA LEU A 124 4.06 -4.92 4.31
C LEU A 124 4.14 -5.00 2.78
N PHE A 125 3.95 -6.18 2.18
CA PHE A 125 4.02 -6.36 0.73
C PHE A 125 2.91 -5.60 -0.02
N PRO A 126 1.61 -5.80 0.26
CA PRO A 126 0.56 -5.02 -0.38
C PRO A 126 0.63 -3.54 0.01
N PHE A 127 1.06 -3.21 1.23
CA PHE A 127 1.29 -1.82 1.64
C PHE A 127 2.35 -1.12 0.77
N ALA A 128 3.45 -1.79 0.47
CA ALA A 128 4.51 -1.31 -0.41
C ALA A 128 4.05 -1.16 -1.88
N LEU A 129 2.96 -1.84 -2.29
CA LEU A 129 2.32 -1.69 -3.60
C LEU A 129 1.30 -0.55 -3.67
N LEU A 130 0.95 0.11 -2.56
CA LEU A 130 0.01 1.23 -2.59
C LEU A 130 0.59 2.39 -3.42
N LEU A 131 -0.11 2.72 -4.51
CA LEU A 131 0.28 3.75 -5.49
C LEU A 131 -0.38 5.11 -5.21
N GLU A 132 -0.89 5.37 -4.01
CA GLU A 132 -1.54 6.63 -3.66
C GLU A 132 -0.66 7.86 -3.97
N TRP A 133 0.64 7.72 -3.74
CA TRP A 133 1.66 8.73 -4.04
C TRP A 133 1.80 9.04 -5.54
N VAL A 134 1.53 8.06 -6.41
CA VAL A 134 1.49 8.26 -7.87
C VAL A 134 0.29 9.12 -8.24
N PHE A 135 -0.88 8.77 -7.72
CA PHE A 135 -2.10 9.54 -7.96
C PHE A 135 -2.05 10.93 -7.35
N LEU A 136 -1.32 11.10 -6.25
CA LEU A 136 -1.04 12.39 -5.62
C LEU A 136 -0.19 13.25 -6.55
N GLY A 137 0.90 12.69 -7.10
CA GLY A 137 1.75 13.37 -8.08
C GLY A 137 1.02 13.71 -9.38
N TRP A 138 0.00 12.93 -9.74
CA TRP A 138 -0.91 13.20 -10.87
C TRP A 138 -2.08 14.15 -10.57
N GLU A 139 -2.17 14.67 -9.34
CA GLU A 139 -3.28 15.50 -8.86
C GLU A 139 -4.67 14.82 -8.97
N LYS A 140 -4.72 13.47 -8.98
CA LYS A 140 -5.94 12.67 -9.10
C LYS A 140 -6.42 12.14 -7.77
N MET A 141 -6.76 13.07 -6.89
CA MET A 141 -7.13 12.79 -5.50
C MET A 141 -8.32 11.85 -5.33
N ILE A 142 -9.23 11.82 -6.31
CA ILE A 142 -10.41 10.94 -6.26
C ILE A 142 -10.03 9.46 -6.11
N TYR A 143 -8.93 9.00 -6.74
CA TYR A 143 -8.50 7.61 -6.61
C TYR A 143 -7.89 7.31 -5.24
N ILE A 144 -7.26 8.29 -4.61
CA ILE A 144 -6.74 8.19 -3.24
C ILE A 144 -7.92 8.12 -2.25
N THR A 145 -8.95 8.94 -2.45
CA THR A 145 -10.15 8.88 -1.61
C THR A 145 -10.86 7.54 -1.75
N ILE A 146 -11.03 7.02 -2.97
CA ILE A 146 -11.64 5.71 -3.19
C ILE A 146 -10.79 4.59 -2.56
N SER A 147 -9.45 4.63 -2.67
CA SER A 147 -8.59 3.61 -2.03
C SER A 147 -8.74 3.61 -0.51
N LYS A 148 -8.78 4.78 0.12
CA LYS A 148 -9.03 4.91 1.56
C LYS A 148 -10.39 4.36 1.97
N LEU A 149 -11.43 4.63 1.18
CA LEU A 149 -12.77 4.08 1.43
C LEU A 149 -12.81 2.56 1.24
N ILE A 150 -12.14 2.02 0.23
CA ILE A 150 -12.02 0.56 0.03
C ILE A 150 -11.34 -0.05 1.26
N LEU A 151 -10.18 0.48 1.67
CA LEU A 151 -9.42 -0.02 2.81
C LEU A 151 -10.25 0.00 4.10
N GLY A 152 -10.81 1.16 4.45
CA GLY A 152 -11.59 1.34 5.68
C GLY A 152 -12.87 0.51 5.68
N THR A 153 -13.60 0.47 4.56
CA THR A 153 -14.87 -0.27 4.46
C THR A 153 -14.63 -1.77 4.45
N SER A 154 -13.66 -2.26 3.67
CA SER A 154 -13.36 -3.70 3.63
C SER A 154 -12.87 -4.19 4.99
N TYR A 155 -12.00 -3.42 5.65
CA TYR A 155 -11.48 -3.77 6.96
C TYR A 155 -12.61 -3.80 8.00
N PHE A 156 -13.39 -2.73 8.11
CA PHE A 156 -14.50 -2.66 9.07
C PHE A 156 -15.56 -3.73 8.81
N ALA A 157 -16.01 -3.89 7.57
CA ALA A 157 -17.06 -4.85 7.22
C ALA A 157 -16.62 -6.30 7.49
N LEU A 158 -15.40 -6.68 7.10
CA LEU A 158 -14.87 -8.02 7.34
C LEU A 158 -14.65 -8.27 8.83
N VAL A 159 -14.13 -7.30 9.59
CA VAL A 159 -14.00 -7.40 11.05
C VAL A 159 -15.38 -7.61 11.68
N PHE A 160 -16.36 -6.80 11.30
CA PHE A 160 -17.70 -6.87 11.87
C PHE A 160 -18.40 -8.19 11.56
N VAL A 161 -18.24 -8.74 10.35
CA VAL A 161 -18.89 -9.98 9.93
C VAL A 161 -18.17 -11.22 10.49
N LEU A 162 -16.84 -11.28 10.41
CA LEU A 162 -16.07 -12.49 10.68
C LEU A 162 -15.64 -12.64 12.14
N ILE A 163 -15.47 -11.53 12.88
CA ILE A 163 -15.01 -11.55 14.27
C ILE A 163 -16.22 -11.45 15.19
N LYS A 164 -16.57 -12.56 15.82
CA LYS A 164 -17.68 -12.69 16.78
C LYS A 164 -17.22 -13.18 18.14
N ASN A 165 -16.12 -13.93 18.20
CA ASN A 165 -15.61 -14.52 19.43
C ASN A 165 -14.10 -14.22 19.62
N PRO A 166 -13.59 -14.22 20.87
CA PRO A 166 -12.17 -13.98 21.18
C PRO A 166 -11.19 -14.95 20.51
N GLU A 167 -11.60 -16.19 20.25
CA GLU A 167 -10.76 -17.23 19.64
C GLU A 167 -10.33 -16.91 18.20
N GLN A 168 -11.04 -15.98 17.54
CA GLN A 168 -10.80 -15.59 16.15
C GLN A 168 -9.72 -14.51 15.99
N ILE A 169 -8.90 -14.29 17.03
CA ILE A 169 -7.82 -13.30 17.07
C ILE A 169 -6.89 -13.35 15.85
N LYS A 170 -6.59 -14.56 15.34
CA LYS A 170 -5.70 -14.77 14.18
C LYS A 170 -6.31 -14.25 12.87
N THR A 171 -7.63 -14.15 12.80
CA THR A 171 -8.35 -13.69 11.60
C THR A 171 -8.22 -12.17 11.42
N VAL A 172 -7.97 -11.41 12.49
CA VAL A 172 -7.83 -9.95 12.41
C VAL A 172 -6.67 -9.50 11.51
N PRO A 173 -5.42 -9.95 11.67
CA PRO A 173 -4.34 -9.59 10.75
C PRO A 173 -4.56 -10.13 9.33
N ILE A 174 -5.29 -11.23 9.16
CA ILE A 174 -5.66 -11.75 7.83
C ILE A 174 -6.63 -10.78 7.14
N ILE A 175 -7.63 -10.28 7.85
CA ILE A 175 -8.56 -9.25 7.33
C ILE A 175 -7.80 -7.98 6.97
N PHE A 176 -6.83 -7.57 7.81
CA PHE A 176 -5.97 -6.43 7.52
C PHE A 176 -5.15 -6.64 6.24
N LEU A 177 -4.54 -7.81 6.08
CA LEU A 177 -3.80 -8.21 4.88
C LEU A 177 -4.68 -8.16 3.62
N VAL A 178 -5.86 -8.79 3.69
CA VAL A 178 -6.81 -8.84 2.57
C VAL A 178 -7.28 -7.43 2.19
N SER A 179 -7.58 -6.57 3.17
CA SER A 179 -8.01 -5.19 2.93
C SER A 179 -6.92 -4.35 2.25
N ASN A 180 -5.67 -4.49 2.69
CA ASN A 180 -4.54 -3.85 2.02
C ASN A 180 -4.32 -4.39 0.61
N LEU A 181 -4.46 -5.70 0.42
CA LEU A 181 -4.30 -6.34 -0.89
C LEU A 181 -5.39 -5.88 -1.87
N LEU A 182 -6.66 -5.85 -1.46
CA LEU A 182 -7.77 -5.32 -2.26
C LEU A 182 -7.51 -3.89 -2.70
N THR A 183 -7.04 -3.05 -1.76
CA THR A 183 -6.72 -1.65 -2.02
C THR A 183 -5.56 -1.50 -3.00
N ALA A 184 -4.49 -2.27 -2.81
CA ALA A 184 -3.34 -2.30 -3.71
C ALA A 184 -3.72 -2.76 -5.11
N LEU A 185 -4.51 -3.84 -5.23
CA LEU A 185 -5.00 -4.35 -6.51
C LEU A 185 -5.85 -3.31 -7.23
N PHE A 186 -6.75 -2.61 -6.52
CA PHE A 186 -7.53 -1.51 -7.09
C PHE A 186 -6.62 -0.42 -7.65
N LEU A 187 -5.65 0.07 -6.87
CA LEU A 187 -4.74 1.14 -7.30
C LEU A 187 -3.86 0.71 -8.49
N VAL A 188 -3.35 -0.52 -8.48
CA VAL A 188 -2.58 -1.08 -9.58
C VAL A 188 -3.44 -1.23 -10.84
N PHE A 189 -4.68 -1.73 -10.70
CA PHE A 189 -5.62 -1.85 -11.82
C PHE A 189 -5.91 -0.47 -12.46
N VAL A 190 -6.21 0.53 -11.63
CA VAL A 190 -6.45 1.90 -12.11
C VAL A 190 -5.19 2.46 -12.78
N TYR A 191 -4.02 2.24 -12.20
CA TYR A 191 -2.72 2.66 -12.76
C TYR A 191 -2.48 2.03 -14.15
N LEU A 192 -2.67 0.72 -14.28
CA LEU A 192 -2.50 0.01 -15.55
C LEU A 192 -3.49 0.52 -16.61
N ARG A 193 -4.76 0.72 -16.24
CA ARG A 193 -5.76 1.28 -17.15
C ARG A 193 -5.37 2.68 -17.63
N HIS A 194 -4.81 3.50 -16.73
CA HIS A 194 -4.30 4.83 -17.06
C HIS A 194 -3.09 4.79 -17.99
N ARG A 195 -2.21 3.81 -17.80
CA ARG A 195 -1.02 3.58 -18.63
C ARG A 195 -1.38 3.09 -20.04
N HIS A 196 -2.36 2.20 -20.18
CA HIS A 196 -2.80 1.65 -21.47
C HIS A 196 -3.73 2.57 -22.27
N GLY A 197 -4.41 3.53 -21.62
CA GLY A 197 -5.25 4.53 -22.28
C GLY A 197 -4.47 5.62 -23.06
N GLY A 198 -3.14 5.60 -23.03
CA GLY A 198 -2.28 6.51 -23.79
C GLY A 198 -1.42 5.76 -24.82
N HIS A 199 -1.93 5.61 -26.05
CA HIS A 199 -1.24 5.06 -27.23
C HIS A 199 -0.84 3.57 -27.19
N ILE A 200 -1.78 2.71 -27.60
CA ILE A 200 -1.49 1.37 -28.13
C ILE A 200 -0.85 1.43 -29.54
N GLN A 201 -0.72 2.60 -30.18
CA GLN A 201 -0.33 2.66 -31.60
C GLN A 201 1.16 2.93 -31.93
N SER A 202 2.04 3.40 -31.03
CA SER A 202 3.41 3.80 -31.50
C SER A 202 4.59 2.96 -31.00
N LYS A 203 4.48 2.20 -29.91
CA LYS A 203 5.67 1.55 -29.32
C LYS A 203 5.99 0.13 -29.76
N PHE A 204 5.13 -0.53 -30.53
CA PHE A 204 5.47 -1.85 -31.07
C PHE A 204 6.36 -1.77 -32.31
N ARG A 205 6.38 -0.63 -33.03
CA ARG A 205 7.16 -0.44 -34.26
C ARG A 205 8.57 0.11 -34.01
N GLU A 206 8.77 0.92 -32.97
CA GLU A 206 10.08 1.53 -32.66
C GLU A 206 11.02 0.56 -31.92
N ARG A 207 10.47 -0.41 -31.17
CA ARG A 207 11.29 -1.38 -30.43
C ARG A 207 11.99 -2.42 -31.33
N PHE A 208 11.77 -2.42 -32.65
CA PHE A 208 12.48 -3.32 -33.58
C PHE A 208 13.61 -2.61 -34.36
N SER A 209 13.59 -1.26 -34.46
CA SER A 209 14.66 -0.51 -35.13
C SER A 209 15.88 -0.28 -34.23
N GLU A 210 15.70 -0.18 -32.91
CA GLU A 210 16.79 0.06 -31.96
C GLU A 210 17.77 -1.13 -31.82
N TRP A 211 17.31 -2.37 -32.00
CA TRP A 211 18.17 -3.57 -31.91
C TRP A 211 19.19 -3.67 -33.05
N ARG A 212 18.87 -3.13 -34.23
CA ARG A 212 19.80 -3.11 -35.37
C ARG A 212 20.91 -2.08 -35.22
N ILE A 213 20.69 -1.04 -34.43
CA ILE A 213 21.68 0.02 -34.18
C ILE A 213 22.71 -0.46 -33.14
N LEU A 214 22.25 -1.15 -32.09
CA LEU A 214 23.12 -1.69 -31.03
C LEU A 214 24.04 -2.83 -31.51
N LEU A 215 23.63 -3.60 -32.52
CA LEU A 215 24.47 -4.65 -33.11
C LEU A 215 25.53 -4.11 -34.08
N LYS A 216 25.34 -2.90 -34.63
CA LYS A 216 26.34 -2.25 -35.51
C LYS A 216 27.40 -1.45 -34.75
N SER A 217 27.16 -1.11 -33.49
CA SER A 217 28.13 -0.42 -32.63
C SER A 217 29.04 -1.37 -31.84
N ALA A 218 28.86 -2.69 -32.00
CA ALA A 218 29.59 -3.74 -31.28
C ALA A 218 30.52 -4.58 -32.19
N LEU A 219 30.73 -4.14 -33.44
CA LEU A 219 31.72 -4.61 -34.41
C LEU A 219 32.43 -3.38 -34.98
#